data_AF-A0A923WJZ6-F1
#
_entry.id   AF-A0A923WJZ6-F1
#
_cell.length_a   1.000
_cell.length_b   1.000
_cell.length_c   1.000
_cell.angle_alpha   90.00
_cell.angle_beta   90.00
_cell.angle_gamma   90.00
#
_symmetry.space_group_name_H-M   'P 1'
#
loop_
_entity.id
_entity.type
_entity.pdbx_description
1 polymer ?
#
loop_
_entity_poly.entity_id
_entity_poly.type
_entity_poly.pdbx_seq_one_letter_code
_entity_poly.pdbx_strand_id
1 'polypeptide(L)'
;NQYIDQPSNLRAVLYWGHAPNSQTRLPDMKAAMMALDMLVVIDPYPSMTAAMHGRQDGVYLLPASTQFESSGSVTASNRSIQWRERVIAPLFECKTDHEIMYLFAKKFGFANELCKNIKVHGNEPDIEDILREINRSCWTIGYTGCSPERLKLHMLNKHTFDPTTLRAESGPCKGDYYGLPWPCWGTPEMKHPGTPILYDLTKPVAEGGLPFRANWGVEHNGETLLAADGSSTHASEIDTGYPEFDHVFLKKLGWWSELSAAEQALAEGKNWKTDLSGGIIRVVIKHGCAPYGNARARCNVWNFPDPVPVHREPLLSPRRDLVARYPTYEDKANFWRVPTLYKSVQAIDFSKDYPLIMTSGRLVEYEGGGDETRSNPWLAELQQNMFIEINPHDAQQVGVRTGQHVHVETPTGAQLKVMALVTPRVPVGLVWMPFHFGGWWMGKDLLEQYPQGAAPLVRGEAVNIGWTYGYDAVTMMQETKVSLCRLVRL
;
A
#
# COMPACT_ATOMS: atom_id res chain seq x y z
N ASN A 1 -7.04 11.07 -28.98
CA ASN A 1 -7.81 10.70 -27.78
C ASN A 1 -7.72 11.87 -26.82
N GLN A 2 -8.75 12.73 -26.75
CA GLN A 2 -8.68 14.03 -26.06
C GLN A 2 -8.74 13.95 -24.52
N TYR A 3 -8.96 12.75 -23.98
CA TYR A 3 -9.15 12.50 -22.54
C TYR A 3 -8.04 11.65 -21.91
N ILE A 4 -6.96 11.39 -22.66
CA ILE A 4 -5.76 10.73 -22.15
C ILE A 4 -4.65 11.78 -22.09
N ASP A 5 -4.16 12.04 -20.87
CA ASP A 5 -3.10 13.03 -20.62
C ASP A 5 -1.72 12.59 -21.18
N GLN A 6 -1.61 11.32 -21.60
CA GLN A 6 -0.42 10.73 -22.19
C GLN A 6 -0.44 10.83 -23.74
N PRO A 7 0.43 11.64 -24.37
CA PRO A 7 0.38 11.88 -25.81
C PRO A 7 0.93 10.72 -26.66
N SER A 8 1.74 9.85 -26.06
CA SER A 8 2.44 8.75 -26.74
C SER A 8 2.18 7.41 -26.06
N ASN A 9 2.06 6.33 -26.83
CA ASN A 9 1.89 4.98 -26.26
C ASN A 9 3.03 4.62 -25.31
N LEU A 10 2.70 3.89 -24.25
CA LEU A 10 3.68 3.31 -23.35
C LEU A 10 4.43 2.19 -24.09
N ARG A 11 5.76 2.32 -24.21
CA ARG A 11 6.60 1.37 -24.96
C ARG A 11 7.28 0.33 -24.06
N ALA A 12 7.60 0.69 -22.83
CA ALA A 12 8.31 -0.19 -21.90
C ALA A 12 7.71 -0.12 -20.50
N VAL A 13 7.68 -1.25 -19.80
CA VAL A 13 7.23 -1.35 -18.40
C VAL A 13 8.24 -2.17 -17.60
N LEU A 14 8.63 -1.64 -16.44
CA LEU A 14 9.31 -2.38 -15.39
C LEU A 14 8.27 -2.82 -14.36
N TYR A 15 8.14 -4.13 -14.16
CA TYR A 15 7.22 -4.76 -13.22
C TYR A 15 8.05 -5.38 -12.09
N TRP A 16 8.21 -4.65 -10.99
CA TRP A 16 9.20 -4.93 -9.95
C TRP A 16 8.50 -5.25 -8.62
N GLY A 17 8.66 -6.47 -8.11
CA GLY A 17 8.08 -6.89 -6.83
C GLY A 17 6.55 -6.79 -6.80
N HIS A 18 5.91 -7.03 -7.94
CA HIS A 18 4.47 -6.91 -8.13
C HIS A 18 3.90 -8.19 -8.75
N ALA A 19 2.65 -8.50 -8.38
CA ALA A 19 1.94 -9.67 -8.86
C ALA A 19 0.70 -9.26 -9.69
N PRO A 20 0.60 -9.59 -10.99
CA PRO A 20 -0.46 -9.09 -11.87
C PRO A 20 -1.80 -9.75 -11.56
N ASN A 21 -1.80 -10.97 -11.01
CA ASN A 21 -3.00 -11.66 -10.56
C ASN A 21 -3.67 -11.00 -9.35
N SER A 22 -3.02 -10.04 -8.69
CA SER A 22 -3.62 -9.21 -7.63
C SER A 22 -4.42 -8.00 -8.16
N GLN A 23 -4.36 -7.73 -9.47
CA GLN A 23 -4.95 -6.56 -10.10
C GLN A 23 -6.14 -6.96 -10.99
N THR A 24 -7.26 -6.24 -10.92
CA THR A 24 -8.42 -6.49 -11.79
C THR A 24 -8.12 -6.19 -13.26
N ARG A 25 -9.00 -6.67 -14.15
CA ARG A 25 -8.89 -6.48 -15.61
C ARG A 25 -7.65 -7.14 -16.22
N LEU A 26 -7.29 -8.34 -15.75
CA LEU A 26 -6.16 -9.11 -16.32
C LEU A 26 -6.22 -9.27 -17.85
N PRO A 27 -7.38 -9.48 -18.52
CA PRO A 27 -7.43 -9.54 -19.97
C PRO A 27 -6.91 -8.26 -20.65
N ASP A 28 -7.32 -7.09 -20.14
CA ASP A 28 -6.85 -5.79 -20.63
C ASP A 28 -5.35 -5.60 -20.34
N MET A 29 -4.90 -6.04 -19.16
CA MET A 29 -3.48 -6.02 -18.79
C MET A 29 -2.63 -6.88 -19.69
N LYS A 30 -3.08 -8.10 -20.01
CA LYS A 30 -2.40 -8.99 -20.95
C LYS A 30 -2.32 -8.35 -22.34
N ALA A 31 -3.42 -7.76 -22.83
CA ALA A 31 -3.43 -7.05 -24.09
C ALA A 31 -2.43 -5.87 -24.08
N ALA A 32 -2.37 -5.12 -22.98
CA ALA A 32 -1.39 -4.05 -22.81
C ALA A 32 0.06 -4.58 -22.81
N MET A 33 0.34 -5.68 -22.09
CA MET A 33 1.66 -6.32 -22.07
C MET A 33 2.09 -6.84 -23.45
N MET A 34 1.16 -7.34 -24.27
CA MET A 34 1.43 -7.74 -25.65
C MET A 34 1.79 -6.55 -26.55
N ALA A 35 1.26 -5.35 -26.26
CA ALA A 35 1.49 -4.15 -27.05
C ALA A 35 2.79 -3.39 -26.71
N LEU A 36 3.48 -3.77 -25.63
CA LEU A 36 4.77 -3.16 -25.26
C LEU A 36 5.86 -3.53 -26.28
N ASP A 37 6.93 -2.73 -26.34
CA ASP A 37 8.18 -3.17 -26.96
C ASP A 37 9.06 -3.92 -25.95
N MET A 38 8.95 -3.58 -24.66
CA MET A 38 9.76 -4.16 -23.60
C MET A 38 8.98 -4.35 -22.30
N LEU A 39 9.10 -5.54 -21.71
CA LEU A 39 8.62 -5.86 -20.36
C LEU A 39 9.79 -6.40 -19.54
N VAL A 40 10.12 -5.72 -18.45
CA VAL A 40 11.16 -6.18 -17.52
C VAL A 40 10.49 -6.57 -16.21
N VAL A 41 10.61 -7.83 -15.82
CA VAL A 41 10.08 -8.35 -14.54
C VAL A 41 11.24 -8.55 -13.59
N ILE A 42 11.14 -7.99 -12.38
CA ILE A 42 12.19 -8.04 -11.38
C ILE A 42 11.59 -8.59 -10.10
N ASP A 43 11.97 -9.80 -9.74
CA ASP A 43 11.37 -10.54 -8.63
C ASP A 43 12.31 -11.69 -8.18
N PRO A 44 12.32 -12.07 -6.89
CA PRO A 44 12.92 -13.33 -6.46
C PRO A 44 12.22 -14.56 -7.02
N TYR A 45 10.92 -14.48 -7.29
CA TYR A 45 10.13 -15.59 -7.84
C TYR A 45 9.42 -15.15 -9.13
N PRO A 46 9.56 -15.89 -10.26
CA PRO A 46 8.86 -15.54 -11.49
C PRO A 46 7.33 -15.52 -11.31
N SER A 47 6.77 -14.31 -11.29
CA SER A 47 5.33 -14.12 -11.10
C SER A 47 4.52 -14.58 -12.31
N MET A 48 3.19 -14.57 -12.21
CA MET A 48 2.30 -14.80 -13.36
C MET A 48 2.64 -13.90 -14.58
N THR A 49 3.27 -12.75 -14.34
CA THR A 49 3.76 -11.85 -15.41
C THR A 49 4.70 -12.58 -16.37
N ALA A 50 5.55 -13.49 -15.86
CA ALA A 50 6.53 -14.23 -16.65
C ALA A 50 5.91 -15.18 -17.69
N ALA A 51 4.62 -15.48 -17.58
CA ALA A 51 3.94 -16.44 -18.46
C ALA A 51 2.73 -15.84 -19.21
N MET A 52 2.01 -14.89 -18.61
CA MET A 52 0.72 -14.44 -19.15
C MET A 52 0.83 -13.53 -20.39
N HIS A 53 2.00 -12.92 -20.64
CA HIS A 53 2.18 -11.90 -21.69
C HIS A 53 2.09 -12.45 -23.13
N GLY A 54 2.29 -13.75 -23.36
CA GLY A 54 2.12 -14.38 -24.68
C GLY A 54 3.14 -13.94 -25.75
N ARG A 55 4.36 -13.59 -25.35
CA ARG A 55 5.45 -13.09 -26.23
C ARG A 55 6.62 -14.08 -26.19
N GLN A 56 7.49 -14.01 -27.19
CA GLN A 56 8.76 -14.77 -27.22
C GLN A 56 9.98 -13.84 -27.11
N ASP A 57 9.79 -12.53 -27.26
CA ASP A 57 10.82 -11.51 -27.32
C ASP A 57 10.42 -10.23 -26.55
N GLY A 58 11.42 -9.40 -26.26
CA GLY A 58 11.25 -8.15 -25.50
C GLY A 58 10.82 -8.35 -24.06
N VAL A 59 10.96 -9.55 -23.49
CA VAL A 59 10.68 -9.84 -22.09
C VAL A 59 11.96 -10.24 -21.37
N TYR A 60 12.24 -9.58 -20.27
CA TYR A 60 13.42 -9.81 -19.44
C TYR A 60 12.98 -10.18 -18.03
N LEU A 61 13.51 -11.27 -17.49
CA LEU A 61 13.35 -11.64 -16.09
C LEU A 61 14.68 -11.41 -15.39
N LEU A 62 14.71 -10.49 -14.42
CA LEU A 62 15.91 -10.18 -13.66
C LEU A 62 15.77 -10.78 -12.25
N PRO A 63 16.71 -11.65 -11.82
CA PRO A 63 16.63 -12.30 -10.53
C PRO A 63 16.96 -11.30 -9.42
N ALA A 64 15.95 -10.93 -8.63
CA ALA A 64 16.14 -10.13 -7.43
C ALA A 64 16.38 -11.02 -6.21
N SER A 65 17.07 -10.47 -5.22
CA SER A 65 17.25 -11.10 -3.92
C SER A 65 15.97 -11.06 -3.08
N THR A 66 15.81 -12.03 -2.21
CA THR A 66 14.81 -12.05 -1.13
C THR A 66 15.17 -11.08 -0.01
N GLN A 67 14.22 -10.86 0.91
CA GLN A 67 14.39 -10.10 2.14
C GLN A 67 15.48 -10.66 3.08
N PHE A 68 15.87 -11.93 2.95
CA PHE A 68 16.90 -12.55 3.79
C PHE A 68 18.33 -12.31 3.25
N GLU A 69 18.42 -11.87 2.00
CA GLU A 69 19.67 -11.62 1.28
C GLU A 69 20.06 -10.12 1.24
N SER A 70 19.20 -9.27 1.81
CA SER A 70 19.38 -7.82 1.90
C SER A 70 19.32 -7.32 3.35
N SER A 71 19.74 -6.08 3.57
CA SER A 71 19.58 -5.36 4.84
C SER A 71 18.76 -4.09 4.62
N GLY A 72 18.27 -3.50 5.70
CA GLY A 72 17.57 -2.22 5.67
C GLY A 72 16.40 -2.15 6.62
N SER A 73 15.61 -1.08 6.53
CA SER A 73 14.46 -0.84 7.41
C SER A 73 13.13 -1.22 6.76
N VAL A 74 12.19 -1.71 7.56
CA VAL A 74 10.77 -1.90 7.16
C VAL A 74 9.83 -1.28 8.18
N THR A 75 8.70 -0.76 7.71
CA THR A 75 7.65 -0.20 8.57
C THR A 75 6.51 -1.19 8.70
N ALA A 76 6.16 -1.57 9.93
CA ALA A 76 5.04 -2.45 10.23
C ALA A 76 3.71 -1.68 10.29
N SER A 77 2.59 -2.41 10.33
CA SER A 77 1.22 -1.83 10.39
C SER A 77 0.98 -0.96 11.63
N ASN A 78 1.65 -1.27 12.74
CA ASN A 78 1.64 -0.43 13.95
C ASN A 78 2.50 0.85 13.82
N ARG A 79 3.05 1.11 12.62
CA ARG A 79 3.94 2.22 12.25
C ARG A 79 5.33 2.18 12.90
N SER A 80 5.69 1.10 13.60
CA SER A 80 7.06 0.88 14.07
C SER A 80 7.96 0.44 12.92
N ILE A 81 9.18 0.96 12.93
CA ILE A 81 10.22 0.72 11.95
C ILE A 81 11.21 -0.26 12.55
N GLN A 82 11.60 -1.27 11.77
CA GLN A 82 12.52 -2.29 12.23
C GLN A 82 13.70 -2.36 11.29
N TRP A 83 14.91 -2.37 11.85
CA TRP A 83 16.11 -2.70 11.09
C TRP A 83 16.19 -4.21 10.89
N ARG A 84 16.60 -4.62 9.70
CA ARG A 84 16.86 -6.02 9.33
C ARG A 84 18.30 -6.14 8.85
N GLU A 85 18.99 -7.13 9.38
CA GLU A 85 20.34 -7.51 8.93
C GLU A 85 20.24 -8.59 7.86
N ARG A 86 21.23 -8.62 6.98
CA ARG A 86 21.36 -9.65 5.97
C ARG A 86 21.68 -10.99 6.64
N VAL A 87 20.92 -12.04 6.31
CA VAL A 87 21.07 -13.38 6.87
C VAL A 87 22.04 -14.22 6.04
N ILE A 88 21.90 -14.17 4.70
CA ILE A 88 22.76 -14.86 3.75
C ILE A 88 23.18 -13.92 2.61
N ALA A 89 24.24 -14.24 1.87
CA ALA A 89 24.56 -13.50 0.65
C ALA A 89 23.53 -13.83 -0.46
N PRO A 90 23.29 -12.91 -1.42
CA PRO A 90 22.51 -13.21 -2.62
C PRO A 90 22.92 -14.52 -3.28
N LEU A 91 21.95 -15.39 -3.54
CA LEU A 91 22.15 -16.70 -4.15
C LEU A 91 22.34 -16.57 -5.66
N PHE A 92 23.16 -17.44 -6.23
CA PHE A 92 23.42 -17.52 -7.67
C PHE A 92 23.85 -16.16 -8.25
N GLU A 93 23.13 -15.66 -9.26
CA GLU A 93 23.33 -14.36 -9.90
C GLU A 93 22.32 -13.31 -9.42
N CYS A 94 21.53 -13.62 -8.38
CA CYS A 94 20.58 -12.68 -7.81
C CYS A 94 21.28 -11.42 -7.31
N LYS A 95 20.58 -10.29 -7.42
CA LYS A 95 21.05 -8.98 -6.96
C LYS A 95 20.05 -8.36 -6.02
N THR A 96 20.53 -7.60 -5.05
CA THR A 96 19.64 -6.78 -4.22
C THR A 96 18.92 -5.78 -5.10
N ASP A 97 17.73 -5.33 -4.67
CA ASP A 97 16.99 -4.32 -5.44
C ASP A 97 17.83 -3.05 -5.65
N HIS A 98 18.61 -2.67 -4.64
CA HIS A 98 19.47 -1.50 -4.65
C HIS A 98 20.62 -1.63 -5.66
N GLU A 99 21.26 -2.80 -5.76
CA GLU A 99 22.26 -3.05 -6.81
C GLU A 99 21.62 -2.95 -8.20
N ILE A 100 20.43 -3.54 -8.41
CA ILE A 100 19.72 -3.46 -9.69
C ILE A 100 19.40 -2.00 -10.04
N MET A 101 18.89 -1.21 -9.08
CA MET A 101 18.61 0.22 -9.28
C MET A 101 19.88 0.98 -9.66
N TYR A 102 20.99 0.73 -8.96
CA TYR A 102 22.27 1.37 -9.24
C TYR A 102 22.81 1.01 -10.62
N LEU A 103 22.73 -0.26 -11.02
CA LEU A 103 23.16 -0.72 -12.34
C LEU A 103 22.34 -0.09 -13.46
N PHE A 104 21.03 0.05 -13.28
CA PHE A 104 20.20 0.83 -14.21
C PHE A 104 20.64 2.28 -14.27
N ALA A 105 20.80 2.94 -13.12
CA ALA A 105 21.23 4.34 -13.07
C ALA A 105 22.59 4.56 -13.75
N LYS A 106 23.53 3.62 -13.56
CA LYS A 106 24.84 3.65 -14.22
C LYS A 106 24.70 3.47 -15.73
N LYS A 107 23.84 2.55 -16.17
CA LYS A 107 23.58 2.31 -17.59
C LYS A 107 22.92 3.52 -18.27
N PHE A 108 22.02 4.20 -17.58
CA PHE A 108 21.29 5.37 -18.08
C PHE A 108 22.01 6.70 -17.82
N GLY A 109 23.15 6.69 -17.12
CA GLY A 109 24.02 7.86 -16.94
C GLY A 109 23.61 8.82 -15.83
N PHE A 110 22.80 8.40 -14.86
CA PHE A 110 22.36 9.23 -13.72
C PHE A 110 22.78 8.69 -12.34
N ALA A 111 23.72 7.73 -12.29
CA ALA A 111 24.16 7.12 -11.03
C ALA A 111 24.78 8.14 -10.05
N ASN A 112 25.48 9.17 -10.54
CA ASN A 112 26.09 10.18 -9.68
C ASN A 112 25.04 11.06 -9.00
N GLU A 113 23.95 11.36 -9.71
CA GLU A 113 22.80 12.09 -9.20
C GLU A 113 22.01 11.24 -8.20
N LEU A 114 21.74 9.97 -8.55
CA LEU A 114 21.03 9.03 -7.68
C LEU A 114 21.76 8.82 -6.35
N CYS A 115 23.09 8.66 -6.39
CA CYS A 115 23.91 8.35 -5.22
C CYS A 115 24.70 9.56 -4.69
N LYS A 116 24.23 10.79 -4.94
CA LYS A 116 24.96 12.02 -4.57
C LYS A 116 25.38 12.06 -3.10
N ASN A 117 24.52 11.60 -2.20
CA ASN A 117 24.81 11.51 -0.76
C ASN A 117 24.82 10.07 -0.23
N ILE A 118 24.86 9.07 -1.12
CA ILE A 118 24.85 7.65 -0.77
C ILE A 118 26.19 7.05 -1.20
N LYS A 119 26.94 6.48 -0.26
CA LYS A 119 28.16 5.75 -0.60
C LYS A 119 27.79 4.52 -1.43
N VAL A 120 28.69 4.13 -2.33
CA VAL A 120 28.53 2.91 -3.12
C VAL A 120 29.71 1.98 -2.88
N HIS A 121 29.42 0.76 -2.46
CA HIS A 121 30.41 -0.29 -2.22
C HIS A 121 30.39 -1.28 -3.39
N GLY A 122 31.29 -1.08 -4.35
CA GLY A 122 31.25 -1.82 -5.62
C GLY A 122 30.06 -1.34 -6.47
N ASN A 123 28.99 -2.14 -6.51
CA ASN A 123 27.72 -1.76 -7.16
C ASN A 123 26.56 -1.60 -6.14
N GLU A 124 26.80 -1.80 -4.85
CA GLU A 124 25.76 -1.75 -3.82
C GLU A 124 25.71 -0.36 -3.18
N PRO A 125 24.59 0.37 -3.29
CA PRO A 125 24.36 1.58 -2.50
C PRO A 125 24.31 1.28 -0.99
N ASP A 126 24.89 2.16 -0.17
CA ASP A 126 24.83 2.03 1.28
C ASP A 126 23.41 2.27 1.81
N ILE A 127 22.79 1.23 2.35
CA ILE A 127 21.39 1.24 2.78
C ILE A 127 21.15 2.16 3.98
N GLU A 128 22.17 2.34 4.83
CA GLU A 128 22.06 3.26 5.95
C GLU A 128 22.01 4.71 5.48
N ASP A 129 22.84 5.09 4.51
CA ASP A 129 22.82 6.41 3.87
C ASP A 129 21.46 6.68 3.19
N ILE A 130 20.85 5.67 2.55
CA ILE A 130 19.49 5.78 2.00
C ILE A 130 18.48 6.15 3.09
N LEU A 131 18.48 5.44 4.22
CA LEU A 131 17.56 5.76 5.32
C LEU A 131 17.85 7.15 5.90
N ARG A 132 19.12 7.55 6.02
CA ARG A 132 19.49 8.91 6.44
C ARG A 132 18.98 9.97 5.46
N GLU A 133 18.99 9.72 4.15
CA GLU A 133 18.40 10.62 3.15
C GLU A 133 16.87 10.70 3.27
N ILE A 134 16.19 9.55 3.46
CA ILE A 134 14.75 9.52 3.74
C ILE A 134 14.45 10.39 4.97
N ASN A 135 15.18 10.20 6.07
CA ASN A 135 15.00 10.99 7.29
C ASN A 135 15.26 12.49 7.11
N ARG A 136 16.18 12.88 6.23
CA ARG A 136 16.45 14.30 5.90
C ARG A 136 15.39 14.94 5.00
N SER A 137 14.56 14.14 4.34
CA SER A 137 13.57 14.64 3.36
C SER A 137 12.11 14.52 3.85
N CYS A 138 11.79 13.52 4.67
CA CYS A 138 10.42 13.17 5.06
C CYS A 138 9.89 13.98 6.27
N TRP A 139 10.24 15.28 6.34
CA TRP A 139 9.78 16.20 7.39
C TRP A 139 8.28 16.38 7.40
N THR A 140 7.65 16.51 6.23
CA THR A 140 6.19 16.68 6.05
C THR A 140 5.36 15.59 6.72
N ILE A 141 5.94 14.40 6.85
CA ILE A 141 5.33 13.24 7.47
C ILE A 141 6.13 12.83 8.72
N GLY A 142 6.89 13.68 9.39
CA GLY A 142 7.50 13.36 10.68
C GLY A 142 8.27 12.03 10.75
N TYR A 143 8.94 11.64 9.67
CA TYR A 143 9.67 10.38 9.55
C TYR A 143 11.18 10.65 9.54
N THR A 144 11.63 11.41 10.54
CA THR A 144 12.92 12.11 10.53
C THR A 144 13.85 11.69 11.67
N GLY A 145 13.29 11.27 12.81
CA GLY A 145 14.09 10.84 13.96
C GLY A 145 14.59 9.39 13.89
N CYS A 146 14.30 8.66 12.80
CA CYS A 146 14.40 7.19 12.74
C CYS A 146 15.69 6.71 12.07
N SER A 147 16.84 7.13 12.58
CA SER A 147 18.13 6.82 11.96
C SER A 147 18.51 5.33 12.04
N PRO A 148 19.37 4.84 11.14
CA PRO A 148 19.92 3.49 11.21
C PRO A 148 20.50 3.14 12.58
N GLU A 149 21.23 4.07 13.20
CA GLU A 149 21.87 3.88 14.49
C GLU A 149 20.84 3.67 15.60
N ARG A 150 19.76 4.46 15.63
CA ARG A 150 18.70 4.30 16.64
C ARG A 150 17.95 2.98 16.44
N LEU A 151 17.62 2.63 15.20
CA LEU A 151 16.91 1.38 14.92
C LEU A 151 17.76 0.14 15.25
N LYS A 152 19.06 0.16 14.94
CA LYS A 152 20.01 -0.88 15.34
C LYS A 152 20.18 -0.96 16.85
N LEU A 153 20.21 0.18 17.54
CA LEU A 153 20.24 0.23 19.00
C LEU A 153 18.99 -0.43 19.60
N HIS A 154 17.81 -0.17 19.04
CA HIS A 154 16.56 -0.83 19.46
C HIS A 154 16.62 -2.34 19.23
N MET A 155 17.10 -2.77 18.07
CA MET A 155 17.26 -4.20 17.74
C MET A 155 18.17 -4.91 18.74
N LEU A 156 19.33 -4.33 19.09
CA LEU A 156 20.28 -4.87 20.06
C LEU A 156 19.72 -4.90 21.49
N ASN A 157 18.84 -3.95 21.84
CA ASN A 157 18.29 -3.78 23.17
C ASN A 157 16.82 -4.17 23.27
N LYS A 158 16.29 -5.02 22.37
CA LYS A 158 14.86 -5.38 22.34
C LYS A 158 14.31 -5.89 23.69
N HIS A 159 15.18 -6.46 24.52
CA HIS A 159 14.87 -7.01 25.83
C HIS A 159 14.56 -5.93 26.89
N THR A 160 14.88 -4.66 26.64
CA THR A 160 14.58 -3.55 27.57
C THR A 160 13.19 -2.95 27.35
N PHE A 161 12.47 -3.37 26.31
CA PHE A 161 11.15 -2.86 25.94
C PHE A 161 10.06 -3.75 26.51
N ASP A 162 9.07 -3.15 27.16
CA ASP A 162 7.89 -3.86 27.63
C ASP A 162 7.07 -4.38 26.43
N PRO A 163 6.68 -5.67 26.38
CA PRO A 163 6.03 -6.26 25.20
C PRO A 163 4.59 -5.75 24.97
N THR A 164 3.99 -5.04 25.93
CA THR A 164 2.61 -4.54 25.84
C THR A 164 2.60 -3.08 25.38
N THR A 165 3.33 -2.23 26.08
CA THR A 165 3.42 -0.79 25.85
C THR A 165 4.46 -0.43 24.80
N LEU A 166 5.39 -1.35 24.51
CA LEU A 166 6.55 -1.16 23.66
C LEU A 166 7.49 -0.06 24.14
N ARG A 167 7.37 0.43 25.39
CA ARG A 167 8.26 1.47 25.93
C ARG A 167 9.48 0.82 26.57
N ALA A 168 10.66 1.36 26.29
CA ALA A 168 11.88 0.94 26.99
C ALA A 168 11.90 1.49 28.42
N GLU A 169 11.95 0.58 29.40
CA GLU A 169 11.93 0.94 30.83
C GLU A 169 13.33 1.23 31.37
N SER A 170 14.36 0.67 30.72
CA SER A 170 15.75 0.74 31.13
C SER A 170 16.71 0.70 29.94
N GLY A 171 18.01 0.76 30.21
CA GLY A 171 19.04 0.64 29.18
C GLY A 171 19.20 1.88 28.30
N PRO A 172 19.98 1.76 27.21
CA PRO A 172 20.34 2.89 26.35
C PRO A 172 19.15 3.45 25.54
N CYS A 173 18.06 2.70 25.41
CA CYS A 173 16.84 3.12 24.73
C CYS A 173 15.78 3.68 25.70
N LYS A 174 16.06 3.81 27.01
CA LYS A 174 15.06 4.18 28.03
C LYS A 174 14.23 5.39 27.59
N GLY A 175 12.91 5.23 27.57
CA GLY A 175 11.95 6.24 27.17
C GLY A 175 11.44 6.09 25.73
N ASP A 176 12.20 5.49 24.82
CA ASP A 176 11.81 5.27 23.44
C ASP A 176 10.74 4.16 23.32
N TYR A 177 9.93 4.25 22.26
CA TYR A 177 9.05 3.16 21.86
C TYR A 177 9.73 2.27 20.81
N TYR A 178 9.54 0.95 20.90
CA TYR A 178 10.20 0.00 20.01
C TYR A 178 9.89 0.32 18.54
N GLY A 179 10.95 0.43 17.74
CA GLY A 179 10.90 0.86 16.35
C GLY A 179 10.46 2.30 16.08
N LEU A 180 10.47 3.23 17.05
CA LEU A 180 10.24 4.66 16.81
C LEU A 180 8.97 4.95 15.97
N PRO A 181 7.78 4.53 16.45
CA PRO A 181 6.55 4.59 15.67
C PRO A 181 6.22 6.00 15.20
N TRP A 182 5.65 6.10 13.99
CA TRP A 182 5.32 7.38 13.38
C TRP A 182 4.27 8.22 14.15
N PRO A 183 4.42 9.55 14.24
CA PRO A 183 5.61 10.32 13.87
C PRO A 183 6.76 10.15 14.89
N CYS A 184 7.98 10.27 14.39
CA CYS A 184 9.19 10.46 15.19
C CYS A 184 9.84 11.79 14.79
N TRP A 185 9.59 12.81 15.60
CA TRP A 185 9.87 14.20 15.27
C TRP A 185 11.35 14.59 15.36
N GLY A 186 11.75 15.50 14.47
CA GLY A 186 13.04 16.18 14.56
C GLY A 186 14.21 15.34 14.06
N THR A 187 15.42 15.81 14.31
CA THR A 187 16.63 15.06 13.97
C THR A 187 16.82 13.87 14.93
N PRO A 188 17.61 12.84 14.57
CA PRO A 188 17.88 11.71 15.45
C PRO A 188 18.45 12.13 16.82
N GLU A 189 19.22 13.23 16.88
CA GLU A 189 19.83 13.77 18.10
C GLU A 189 18.79 14.32 19.09
N MET A 190 17.63 14.75 18.59
CA MET A 190 16.51 15.19 19.43
C MET A 190 15.89 14.04 20.22
N LYS A 191 16.14 12.78 19.83
CA LYS A 191 15.69 11.57 20.53
C LYS A 191 14.20 11.55 20.85
N HIS A 192 13.37 12.01 19.91
CA HIS A 192 11.93 11.83 20.04
C HIS A 192 11.61 10.31 20.12
N PRO A 193 10.78 9.86 21.06
CA PRO A 193 10.60 8.42 21.33
C PRO A 193 9.74 7.70 20.28
N GLY A 194 9.08 8.45 19.40
CA GLY A 194 8.03 7.98 18.51
C GLY A 194 6.65 8.10 19.15
N THR A 195 5.60 8.08 18.32
CA THR A 195 4.20 8.25 18.72
C THR A 195 3.42 6.96 18.48
N PRO A 196 3.33 6.05 19.47
CA PRO A 196 2.65 4.78 19.30
C PRO A 196 1.13 4.95 19.16
N ILE A 197 0.54 5.86 19.93
CA ILE A 197 -0.90 6.13 19.97
C ILE A 197 -1.14 7.54 19.43
N LEU A 198 -1.81 7.64 18.28
CA LEU A 198 -2.20 8.93 17.73
C LEU A 198 -3.34 9.52 18.55
N TYR A 199 -3.38 10.86 18.63
CA TYR A 199 -4.46 11.60 19.29
C TYR A 199 -4.50 11.41 20.82
N ASP A 200 -3.42 10.89 21.43
CA ASP A 200 -3.26 10.82 22.88
C ASP A 200 -2.88 12.21 23.42
N LEU A 201 -3.87 12.94 23.92
CA LEU A 201 -3.70 14.25 24.55
C LEU A 201 -3.14 14.18 25.97
N THR A 202 -3.10 12.99 26.59
CA THR A 202 -2.71 12.84 28.00
C THR A 202 -1.20 12.91 28.23
N LYS A 203 -0.41 12.87 27.15
CA LYS A 203 1.06 12.91 27.17
C LYS A 203 1.60 14.13 26.43
N PRO A 204 2.76 14.67 26.82
CA PRO A 204 3.44 15.70 26.03
C PRO A 204 3.83 15.20 24.65
N VAL A 205 3.89 16.11 23.67
CA VAL A 205 4.40 15.79 22.33
C VAL A 205 5.82 15.25 22.41
N ALA A 206 6.67 15.79 23.28
CA ALA A 206 8.03 15.31 23.50
C ALA A 206 8.12 13.84 23.96
N GLU A 207 7.05 13.30 24.53
CA GLU A 207 6.94 11.91 25.00
C GLU A 207 6.08 11.03 24.08
N GLY A 208 5.77 11.49 22.88
CA GLY A 208 4.97 10.74 21.91
C GLY A 208 3.47 10.95 22.02
N GLY A 209 3.00 11.92 22.82
CA GLY A 209 1.63 12.43 22.73
C GLY A 209 1.39 13.22 21.45
N LEU A 210 0.14 13.40 21.05
CA LEU A 210 -0.14 14.09 19.79
C LEU A 210 -1.60 14.57 19.71
N PRO A 211 -1.88 15.82 19.29
CA PRO A 211 -3.24 16.29 19.03
C PRO A 211 -3.73 15.87 17.63
N PHE A 212 -4.90 16.35 17.21
CA PHE A 212 -5.36 16.15 15.83
C PHE A 212 -4.82 17.27 14.92
N ARG A 213 -4.48 16.94 13.67
CA ARG A 213 -3.71 17.81 12.76
C ARG A 213 -4.51 18.92 12.08
N ALA A 214 -3.92 20.11 11.93
CA ALA A 214 -4.49 21.25 11.20
C ALA A 214 -4.19 21.20 9.69
N ASN A 215 -4.45 20.06 9.04
CA ASN A 215 -4.03 19.82 7.64
C ASN A 215 -5.04 20.31 6.58
N TRP A 216 -6.25 20.71 6.99
CA TRP A 216 -7.35 21.04 6.07
C TRP A 216 -7.68 22.54 6.06
N GLY A 217 -6.70 23.37 6.47
CA GLY A 217 -6.90 24.78 6.75
C GLY A 217 -7.36 25.04 8.19
N VAL A 218 -7.53 26.32 8.50
CA VAL A 218 -7.93 26.80 9.84
C VAL A 218 -9.41 27.17 9.92
N GLU A 219 -10.09 27.28 8.78
CA GLU A 219 -11.46 27.77 8.65
C GLU A 219 -12.15 27.13 7.44
N HIS A 220 -13.46 26.91 7.56
CA HIS A 220 -14.34 26.56 6.46
C HIS A 220 -15.71 27.23 6.64
N ASN A 221 -16.17 27.99 5.64
CA ASN A 221 -17.46 28.72 5.66
C ASN A 221 -17.64 29.63 6.89
N GLY A 222 -16.58 30.30 7.34
CA GLY A 222 -16.60 31.15 8.52
C GLY A 222 -16.52 30.41 9.86
N GLU A 223 -16.48 29.07 9.85
CA GLU A 223 -16.32 28.25 11.06
C GLU A 223 -14.87 27.81 11.24
N THR A 224 -14.34 27.98 12.45
CA THR A 224 -12.99 27.52 12.79
C THR A 224 -12.90 25.99 12.73
N LEU A 225 -11.82 25.51 12.10
CA LEU A 225 -11.43 24.10 12.10
C LEU A 225 -10.46 23.77 13.25
N LEU A 226 -9.99 24.79 13.97
CA LEU A 226 -9.06 24.63 15.09
C LEU A 226 -9.75 23.99 16.30
N ALA A 227 -8.97 23.30 17.13
CA ALA A 227 -9.47 22.69 18.35
C ALA A 227 -10.12 23.73 19.28
N ALA A 228 -11.10 23.28 20.07
CA ALA A 228 -11.74 24.14 21.07
C ALA A 228 -10.80 24.42 22.25
N ASP A 229 -11.07 25.50 22.98
CA ASP A 229 -10.34 25.84 24.20
C ASP A 229 -10.34 24.68 25.20
N GLY A 230 -9.19 24.41 25.80
CA GLY A 230 -8.94 23.28 26.69
C GLY A 230 -8.67 21.94 25.97
N SER A 231 -8.78 21.88 24.65
CA SER A 231 -8.45 20.69 23.86
C SER A 231 -7.02 20.78 23.33
N SER A 232 -6.03 20.64 24.22
CA SER A 232 -4.61 20.66 23.89
C SER A 232 -3.88 19.42 24.42
N THR A 233 -2.69 19.17 23.87
CA THR A 233 -1.79 18.11 24.37
C THR A 233 -1.26 18.47 25.76
N HIS A 234 -1.03 17.49 26.62
CA HIS A 234 -0.48 17.71 27.95
C HIS A 234 0.82 18.53 27.90
N ALA A 235 0.96 19.48 28.82
CA ALA A 235 2.08 20.44 28.89
C ALA A 235 2.23 21.38 27.67
N SER A 236 1.25 21.48 26.78
CA SER A 236 1.19 22.52 25.75
C SER A 236 1.02 23.90 26.38
N GLU A 237 1.87 24.87 26.01
CA GLU A 237 1.72 26.27 26.43
C GLU A 237 0.57 26.99 25.72
N ILE A 238 0.06 26.43 24.61
CA ILE A 238 -1.15 26.87 23.95
C ILE A 238 -2.28 25.91 24.33
N ASP A 239 -3.29 26.42 25.03
CA ASP A 239 -4.46 25.67 25.51
C ASP A 239 -5.67 25.74 24.56
N THR A 240 -5.51 26.40 23.41
CA THR A 240 -6.50 26.51 22.34
C THR A 240 -6.04 25.75 21.08
N GLY A 241 -6.89 25.72 20.05
CA GLY A 241 -6.47 25.25 18.73
C GLY A 241 -5.54 26.24 18.03
N TYR A 242 -4.55 25.71 17.32
CA TYR A 242 -3.51 26.52 16.66
C TYR A 242 -3.17 25.99 15.26
N PRO A 243 -2.77 26.87 14.32
CA PRO A 243 -2.36 26.46 12.97
C PRO A 243 -1.06 25.66 13.00
N GLU A 244 -0.68 25.12 11.86
CA GLU A 244 0.69 24.61 11.71
C GLU A 244 1.74 25.69 11.93
N PHE A 245 2.89 25.31 12.48
CA PHE A 245 3.92 26.27 12.85
C PHE A 245 4.78 26.69 11.65
N ASP A 246 4.87 28.00 11.46
CA ASP A 246 5.81 28.64 10.53
C ASP A 246 6.65 29.71 11.23
N HIS A 247 7.63 30.25 10.51
CA HIS A 247 8.51 31.31 11.02
C HIS A 247 7.73 32.55 11.50
N VAL A 248 6.59 32.90 10.89
CA VAL A 248 5.77 34.06 11.27
C VAL A 248 5.09 33.79 12.60
N PHE A 249 4.47 32.63 12.75
CA PHE A 249 3.77 32.26 13.97
C PHE A 249 4.75 32.11 15.14
N LEU A 250 5.92 31.51 14.91
CA LEU A 250 6.98 31.42 15.91
C LEU A 250 7.48 32.80 16.37
N LYS A 251 7.61 33.77 15.46
CA LYS A 251 7.96 35.17 15.80
C LYS A 251 6.87 35.85 16.61
N LYS A 252 5.60 35.66 16.26
CA LYS A 252 4.46 36.23 17.00
C LYS A 252 4.39 35.74 18.45
N LEU A 253 4.75 34.48 18.68
CA LEU A 253 4.82 33.89 20.02
C LEU A 253 6.08 34.29 20.80
N GLY A 254 7.04 34.97 20.16
CA GLY A 254 8.34 35.29 20.76
C GLY A 254 9.32 34.10 20.81
N TRP A 255 8.92 32.91 20.35
CA TRP A 255 9.72 31.69 20.39
C TRP A 255 10.84 31.66 19.34
N TRP A 256 10.83 32.57 18.36
CA TRP A 256 11.87 32.68 17.34
C TRP A 256 13.28 32.91 17.91
N SER A 257 13.40 33.61 19.04
CA SER A 257 14.70 33.85 19.70
C SER A 257 15.31 32.60 20.32
N GLU A 258 14.57 31.50 20.41
CA GLU A 258 15.07 30.21 20.92
C GLU A 258 15.74 29.35 19.83
N LEU A 259 15.62 29.76 18.58
CA LEU A 259 16.42 29.23 17.48
C LEU A 259 17.83 29.82 17.56
N SER A 260 18.84 28.97 17.35
CA SER A 260 20.21 29.42 17.11
C SER A 260 20.30 30.27 15.83
N ALA A 261 21.34 31.08 15.69
CA ALA A 261 21.54 31.90 14.49
C ALA A 261 21.55 31.07 13.19
N ALA A 262 22.10 29.85 13.23
CA ALA A 262 22.10 28.94 12.09
C ALA A 262 20.70 28.39 11.76
N GLU A 263 19.92 28.01 12.78
CA GLU A 263 18.53 27.58 12.60
C GLU A 263 17.67 28.74 12.07
N GLN A 264 17.81 29.96 12.61
CA GLN A 264 17.09 31.14 12.14
C GLN A 264 17.33 31.40 10.65
N ALA A 265 18.60 31.35 10.21
CA ALA A 265 18.96 31.53 8.81
C ALA A 265 18.32 30.48 7.89
N LEU A 266 18.15 29.25 8.36
CA LEU A 266 17.54 28.17 7.60
C LEU A 266 16.01 28.14 7.69
N ALA A 267 15.43 28.62 8.77
CA ALA A 267 13.98 28.59 9.04
C ALA A 267 13.25 29.84 8.51
N GLU A 268 13.96 30.94 8.23
CA GLU A 268 13.37 32.19 7.75
C GLU A 268 12.59 31.96 6.44
N GLY A 269 11.34 32.44 6.38
CA GLY A 269 10.47 32.21 5.22
C GLY A 269 9.89 30.80 5.11
N LYS A 270 10.14 29.90 6.08
CA LYS A 270 9.75 28.49 6.02
C LYS A 270 8.73 28.12 7.09
N ASN A 271 8.21 26.90 6.96
CA ASN A 271 7.40 26.23 7.98
C ASN A 271 8.11 24.99 8.52
N TRP A 272 7.54 24.37 9.54
CA TRP A 272 8.07 23.17 10.18
C TRP A 272 8.41 22.02 9.21
N LYS A 273 7.76 21.96 8.04
CA LYS A 273 7.96 20.92 7.00
C LYS A 273 9.18 21.18 6.11
N THR A 274 9.57 22.44 5.98
CA THR A 274 10.58 22.90 5.01
C THR A 274 11.82 23.50 5.68
N ASP A 275 11.75 23.76 6.98
CA ASP A 275 12.91 24.01 7.83
C ASP A 275 13.74 22.73 8.03
N LEU A 276 14.75 22.57 7.18
CA LEU A 276 15.68 21.44 7.22
C LEU A 276 16.65 21.46 8.41
N SER A 277 16.67 22.55 9.20
CA SER A 277 17.47 22.57 10.43
C SER A 277 16.83 21.75 11.56
N GLY A 278 15.50 21.53 11.49
CA GLY A 278 14.71 20.96 12.56
C GLY A 278 14.43 21.92 13.73
N GLY A 279 14.90 23.16 13.64
CA GLY A 279 14.79 24.16 14.70
C GLY A 279 13.36 24.50 15.07
N ILE A 280 12.48 24.71 14.08
CA ILE A 280 11.04 24.97 14.34
C ILE A 280 10.45 23.80 15.13
N ILE A 281 10.69 22.55 14.72
CA ILE A 281 10.17 21.36 15.41
C ILE A 281 10.70 21.30 16.84
N ARG A 282 12.01 21.52 17.03
CA ARG A 282 12.66 21.52 18.35
C ARG A 282 12.02 22.52 19.30
N VAL A 283 11.84 23.76 18.86
CA VAL A 283 11.24 24.82 19.68
C VAL A 283 9.78 24.53 19.96
N VAL A 284 9.00 24.16 18.96
CA VAL A 284 7.56 23.88 19.11
C VAL A 284 7.30 22.73 20.10
N ILE A 285 8.07 21.65 20.00
CA ILE A 285 7.97 20.51 20.93
C ILE A 285 8.39 20.90 22.34
N LYS A 286 9.39 21.78 22.50
CA LYS A 286 9.82 22.29 23.80
C LYS A 286 8.66 23.00 24.52
N HIS A 287 7.80 23.71 23.79
CA HIS A 287 6.58 24.35 24.32
C HIS A 287 5.35 23.42 24.35
N GLY A 288 5.56 22.10 24.26
CA GLY A 288 4.52 21.07 24.33
C GLY A 288 3.54 21.05 23.15
N CYS A 289 3.81 21.81 22.09
CA CYS A 289 2.95 21.95 20.93
C CYS A 289 3.32 20.94 19.83
N ALA A 290 2.36 20.63 18.96
CA ALA A 290 2.59 19.80 17.79
C ALA A 290 2.98 20.64 16.57
N PRO A 291 4.05 20.30 15.82
CA PRO A 291 4.48 21.07 14.64
C PRO A 291 3.38 21.34 13.61
N TYR A 292 2.50 20.37 13.39
CA TYR A 292 1.44 20.45 12.38
C TYR A 292 0.16 21.17 12.83
N GLY A 293 0.13 21.73 14.04
CA GLY A 293 -1.04 22.38 14.60
C GLY A 293 -1.95 21.50 15.46
N ASN A 294 -3.07 22.08 15.90
CA ASN A 294 -4.08 21.43 16.73
C ASN A 294 -5.49 21.81 16.25
N ALA A 295 -6.18 20.84 15.65
CA ALA A 295 -7.45 21.04 14.96
C ALA A 295 -8.49 19.98 15.35
N ARG A 296 -9.71 20.12 14.83
CA ARG A 296 -10.80 19.16 15.06
C ARG A 296 -10.76 18.04 14.03
N ALA A 297 -11.10 16.83 14.46
CA ALA A 297 -11.47 15.77 13.53
C ALA A 297 -12.74 16.17 12.77
N ARG A 298 -12.81 15.84 11.48
CA ARG A 298 -13.99 16.11 10.65
C ARG A 298 -14.69 14.81 10.25
N CYS A 299 -16.00 14.77 10.46
CA CYS A 299 -16.87 13.69 9.96
C CYS A 299 -17.50 14.04 8.60
N ASN A 300 -17.43 15.31 8.20
CA ASN A 300 -17.87 15.80 6.89
C ASN A 300 -16.62 16.16 6.06
N VAL A 301 -16.47 15.51 4.90
CA VAL A 301 -15.36 15.67 3.97
C VAL A 301 -15.88 16.35 2.70
N TRP A 302 -16.20 17.64 2.79
CA TRP A 302 -16.82 18.43 1.71
C TRP A 302 -16.09 18.44 0.37
N ASN A 303 -14.84 18.00 0.32
CA ASN A 303 -14.04 17.88 -0.90
C ASN A 303 -14.14 16.49 -1.57
N PHE A 304 -14.95 15.56 -1.04
CA PHE A 304 -15.20 14.25 -1.64
C PHE A 304 -16.51 14.24 -2.42
N PRO A 305 -16.69 13.32 -3.39
CA PRO A 305 -17.95 13.16 -4.12
C PRO A 305 -19.14 12.96 -3.19
N ASP A 306 -18.95 12.16 -2.13
CA ASP A 306 -19.88 11.98 -1.02
C ASP A 306 -19.26 12.56 0.26
N PRO A 307 -19.70 13.74 0.73
CA PRO A 307 -19.12 14.40 1.90
C PRO A 307 -19.35 13.64 3.22
N VAL A 308 -20.39 12.82 3.26
CA VAL A 308 -20.70 11.90 4.34
C VAL A 308 -20.97 10.52 3.74
N PRO A 309 -20.80 9.41 4.48
CA PRO A 309 -21.08 8.09 3.94
C PRO A 309 -22.52 7.99 3.40
N VAL A 310 -22.63 7.68 2.11
CA VAL A 310 -23.91 7.39 1.43
C VAL A 310 -23.83 5.98 0.90
N HIS A 311 -24.90 5.19 1.10
CA HIS A 311 -24.97 3.87 0.48
C HIS A 311 -25.01 4.02 -1.04
N ARG A 312 -24.18 3.25 -1.74
CA ARG A 312 -24.19 3.11 -3.20
C ARG A 312 -24.06 1.63 -3.54
N GLU A 313 -24.87 1.16 -4.46
CA GLU A 313 -24.73 -0.22 -4.94
C GLU A 313 -23.42 -0.39 -5.73
N PRO A 314 -22.80 -1.59 -5.66
CA PRO A 314 -21.71 -1.99 -6.54
C PRO A 314 -22.05 -1.80 -8.02
N LEU A 315 -21.03 -1.71 -8.88
CA LEU A 315 -21.28 -1.58 -10.32
C LEU A 315 -22.06 -2.77 -10.88
N LEU A 316 -21.71 -3.98 -10.44
CA LEU A 316 -22.43 -5.20 -10.76
C LEU A 316 -23.21 -5.66 -9.53
N SER A 317 -24.49 -5.29 -9.47
CA SER A 317 -25.39 -5.65 -8.36
C SER A 317 -26.62 -6.41 -8.86
N PRO A 318 -27.03 -7.49 -8.16
CA PRO A 318 -28.30 -8.16 -8.43
C PRO A 318 -29.50 -7.39 -7.84
N ARG A 319 -29.27 -6.42 -6.96
CA ARG A 319 -30.31 -5.62 -6.29
C ARG A 319 -30.66 -4.38 -7.10
N ARG A 320 -31.31 -4.59 -8.24
CA ARG A 320 -31.73 -3.49 -9.15
C ARG A 320 -32.67 -2.48 -8.48
N ASP A 321 -33.43 -2.92 -7.47
CA ASP A 321 -34.24 -2.04 -6.62
C ASP A 321 -33.40 -1.09 -5.74
N LEU A 322 -32.21 -1.51 -5.33
CA LEU A 322 -31.26 -0.67 -4.60
C LEU A 322 -30.47 0.22 -5.55
N VAL A 323 -30.11 -0.27 -6.74
CA VAL A 323 -29.44 0.56 -7.76
C VAL A 323 -30.29 1.78 -8.13
N ALA A 324 -31.60 1.61 -8.25
CA ALA A 324 -32.53 2.71 -8.52
C ALA A 324 -32.60 3.74 -7.38
N ARG A 325 -32.43 3.31 -6.12
CA ARG A 325 -32.49 4.17 -4.92
C ARG A 325 -31.14 4.80 -4.58
N TYR A 326 -30.06 4.07 -4.85
CA TYR A 326 -28.69 4.34 -4.44
C TYR A 326 -27.73 4.11 -5.61
N PRO A 327 -27.85 4.89 -6.69
CA PRO A 327 -27.05 4.72 -7.88
C PRO A 327 -25.57 5.00 -7.61
N THR A 328 -24.70 4.48 -8.47
CA THR A 328 -23.29 4.87 -8.50
C THR A 328 -23.10 6.31 -9.03
N TYR A 329 -21.85 6.74 -9.13
CA TYR A 329 -21.48 8.06 -9.63
C TYR A 329 -21.73 8.21 -11.14
N GLU A 330 -21.77 9.45 -11.65
CA GLU A 330 -21.72 9.68 -13.09
C GLU A 330 -20.35 9.27 -13.65
N ASP A 331 -20.31 8.89 -14.93
CA ASP A 331 -19.07 8.59 -15.65
C ASP A 331 -18.14 9.82 -15.64
N LYS A 332 -16.85 9.59 -15.46
CA LYS A 332 -15.83 10.64 -15.49
C LYS A 332 -15.02 10.54 -16.78
N ALA A 333 -15.14 11.54 -17.65
CA ALA A 333 -14.42 11.58 -18.91
C ALA A 333 -12.89 11.64 -18.73
N ASN A 334 -12.41 12.32 -17.68
CA ASN A 334 -11.01 12.31 -17.26
C ASN A 334 -10.93 12.11 -15.74
N PHE A 335 -10.43 10.97 -15.30
CA PHE A 335 -10.19 10.67 -13.90
C PHE A 335 -8.86 9.93 -13.76
N TRP A 336 -7.86 10.60 -13.19
CA TRP A 336 -6.50 10.07 -13.06
C TRP A 336 -5.90 9.59 -14.40
N ARG A 337 -6.04 10.41 -15.45
CA ARG A 337 -5.47 10.23 -16.82
C ARG A 337 -6.22 9.27 -17.74
N VAL A 338 -7.31 8.64 -17.29
CA VAL A 338 -8.15 7.77 -18.11
C VAL A 338 -9.65 8.03 -17.87
N PRO A 339 -10.52 7.78 -18.87
CA PRO A 339 -11.95 7.74 -18.63
C PRO A 339 -12.30 6.64 -17.62
N THR A 340 -13.16 6.96 -16.66
CA THR A 340 -13.66 6.01 -15.65
C THR A 340 -15.16 5.88 -15.75
N LEU A 341 -15.62 4.68 -16.08
CA LEU A 341 -17.03 4.36 -16.27
C LEU A 341 -17.65 3.89 -14.94
N TYR A 342 -18.74 4.54 -14.56
CA TYR A 342 -19.52 4.24 -13.37
C TYR A 342 -20.94 3.88 -13.80
N LYS A 343 -21.79 4.89 -14.00
CA LYS A 343 -23.18 4.76 -14.40
C LYS A 343 -23.37 3.93 -15.66
N SER A 344 -22.50 4.08 -16.67
CA SER A 344 -22.62 3.28 -17.90
C SER A 344 -22.44 1.79 -17.66
N VAL A 345 -21.55 1.40 -16.75
CA VAL A 345 -21.37 -0.02 -16.37
C VAL A 345 -22.56 -0.50 -15.54
N GLN A 346 -22.98 0.28 -14.54
CA GLN A 346 -24.08 -0.11 -13.64
C GLN A 346 -25.46 -0.15 -14.33
N ALA A 347 -25.63 0.57 -15.43
CA ALA A 347 -26.87 0.60 -16.22
C ALA A 347 -27.20 -0.76 -16.86
N ILE A 348 -26.19 -1.59 -17.14
CA ILE A 348 -26.38 -2.89 -17.76
C ILE A 348 -26.76 -3.93 -16.69
N ASP A 349 -27.92 -4.57 -16.85
CA ASP A 349 -28.40 -5.57 -15.91
C ASP A 349 -27.91 -6.98 -16.28
N PHE A 350 -26.85 -7.42 -15.61
CA PHE A 350 -26.29 -8.77 -15.75
C PHE A 350 -26.91 -9.79 -14.79
N SER A 351 -27.80 -9.37 -13.88
CA SER A 351 -28.23 -10.20 -12.75
C SER A 351 -29.03 -11.44 -13.13
N LYS A 352 -29.70 -11.43 -14.29
CA LYS A 352 -30.47 -12.57 -14.80
C LYS A 352 -29.55 -13.68 -15.31
N ASP A 353 -28.48 -13.30 -16.00
CA ASP A 353 -27.53 -14.25 -16.58
C ASP A 353 -26.48 -14.70 -15.56
N TYR A 354 -26.15 -13.81 -14.61
CA TYR A 354 -25.13 -14.02 -13.56
C TYR A 354 -25.73 -13.75 -12.18
N PRO A 355 -26.53 -14.68 -11.64
CA PRO A 355 -27.35 -14.42 -10.44
C PRO A 355 -26.59 -14.50 -9.12
N LEU A 356 -25.37 -15.04 -9.11
CA LEU A 356 -24.59 -15.23 -7.88
C LEU A 356 -23.67 -14.03 -7.65
N ILE A 357 -23.61 -13.58 -6.40
CA ILE A 357 -22.62 -12.60 -5.96
C ILE A 357 -21.28 -13.32 -5.80
N MET A 358 -20.25 -12.84 -6.48
CA MET A 358 -18.88 -13.32 -6.35
C MET A 358 -18.06 -12.35 -5.51
N THR A 359 -17.43 -12.85 -4.45
CA THR A 359 -16.48 -12.09 -3.62
C THR A 359 -15.13 -12.80 -3.55
N SER A 360 -14.08 -12.06 -3.17
CA SER A 360 -12.71 -12.59 -3.07
C SER A 360 -12.05 -12.29 -1.73
N GLY A 361 -11.13 -13.17 -1.31
CA GLY A 361 -10.43 -13.03 -0.05
C GLY A 361 -9.05 -13.69 -0.03
N ARG A 362 -8.49 -13.74 1.19
CA ARG A 362 -7.16 -14.30 1.46
C ARG A 362 -7.24 -15.70 2.05
N LEU A 363 -6.15 -16.43 1.90
CA LEU A 363 -5.84 -17.69 2.55
C LEU A 363 -4.71 -17.48 3.55
N VAL A 364 -4.62 -18.35 4.54
CA VAL A 364 -3.57 -18.27 5.58
C VAL A 364 -2.22 -18.71 5.02
N GLU A 365 -2.25 -19.63 4.08
CA GLU A 365 -1.10 -20.30 3.47
C GLU A 365 -0.33 -19.39 2.50
N TYR A 366 -0.98 -18.35 1.95
CA TYR A 366 -0.44 -17.56 0.85
C TYR A 366 -0.46 -16.06 1.11
N GLU A 367 0.58 -15.37 0.63
CA GLU A 367 0.75 -13.92 0.74
C GLU A 367 0.69 -13.26 -0.65
N GLY A 368 0.10 -12.05 -0.74
CA GLY A 368 0.08 -11.29 -1.99
C GLY A 368 -0.55 -12.06 -3.16
N GLY A 369 0.05 -11.99 -4.34
CA GLY A 369 -0.34 -12.81 -5.50
C GLY A 369 0.11 -14.27 -5.41
N GLY A 370 0.70 -14.67 -4.27
CA GLY A 370 1.01 -16.05 -3.94
C GLY A 370 2.22 -16.65 -4.67
N ASP A 371 2.95 -15.92 -5.51
CA ASP A 371 4.02 -16.51 -6.33
C ASP A 371 5.18 -17.07 -5.48
N GLU A 372 5.69 -16.32 -4.50
CA GLU A 372 6.68 -16.80 -3.52
C GLU A 372 6.13 -17.98 -2.70
N THR A 373 4.95 -17.80 -2.10
CA THR A 373 4.40 -18.79 -1.16
C THR A 373 3.89 -20.06 -1.85
N ARG A 374 3.44 -20.01 -3.11
CA ARG A 374 3.08 -21.19 -3.94
C ARG A 374 4.30 -21.90 -4.51
N SER A 375 5.47 -21.27 -4.45
CA SER A 375 6.76 -21.88 -4.82
C SER A 375 7.44 -22.56 -3.62
N ASN A 376 6.93 -22.34 -2.41
CA ASN A 376 7.36 -23.02 -1.20
C ASN A 376 6.64 -24.39 -1.08
N PRO A 377 7.35 -25.53 -1.01
CA PRO A 377 6.75 -26.85 -1.03
C PRO A 377 5.83 -27.14 0.17
N TRP A 378 6.16 -26.60 1.36
CA TRP A 378 5.36 -26.83 2.57
C TRP A 378 4.03 -26.06 2.52
N LEU A 379 4.04 -24.81 2.04
CA LEU A 379 2.81 -24.03 1.88
C LEU A 379 1.97 -24.54 0.70
N ALA A 380 2.63 -24.94 -0.39
CA ALA A 380 2.01 -25.55 -1.55
C ALA A 380 1.28 -26.86 -1.20
N GLU A 381 1.83 -27.66 -0.27
CA GLU A 381 1.19 -28.88 0.22
C GLU A 381 -0.11 -28.60 0.98
N LEU A 382 -0.15 -27.53 1.78
CA LEU A 382 -1.33 -27.16 2.58
C LEU A 382 -2.52 -26.75 1.72
N GLN A 383 -2.29 -26.10 0.56
CA GLN A 383 -3.37 -25.68 -0.34
C GLN A 383 -3.01 -25.88 -1.82
N GLN A 384 -3.38 -27.02 -2.39
CA GLN A 384 -2.93 -27.45 -3.71
C GLN A 384 -3.76 -26.93 -4.89
N ASN A 385 -4.99 -26.47 -4.65
CA ASN A 385 -5.94 -26.17 -5.72
C ASN A 385 -6.52 -24.77 -5.57
N MET A 386 -6.66 -24.08 -6.69
CA MET A 386 -7.59 -22.94 -6.77
C MET A 386 -9.02 -23.45 -6.63
N PHE A 387 -9.82 -22.81 -5.79
CA PHE A 387 -11.18 -23.28 -5.48
C PHE A 387 -12.19 -22.16 -5.36
N ILE A 388 -13.46 -22.55 -5.33
CA ILE A 388 -14.61 -21.69 -5.06
C ILE A 388 -15.46 -22.31 -3.96
N GLU A 389 -15.82 -21.51 -2.97
CA GLU A 389 -16.79 -21.88 -1.95
C GLU A 389 -18.20 -21.68 -2.47
N ILE A 390 -19.01 -22.72 -2.38
CA ILE A 390 -20.38 -22.74 -2.88
C ILE A 390 -21.31 -23.25 -1.79
N ASN A 391 -22.42 -22.56 -1.55
CA ASN A 391 -23.44 -23.02 -0.63
C ASN A 391 -24.05 -24.37 -1.11
N PRO A 392 -24.40 -25.31 -0.21
CA PRO A 392 -25.04 -26.58 -0.61
C PRO A 392 -26.28 -26.43 -1.48
N HIS A 393 -27.11 -25.40 -1.23
CA HIS A 393 -28.28 -25.11 -2.06
C HIS A 393 -27.88 -24.77 -3.50
N ASP A 394 -26.94 -23.85 -3.68
CA ASP A 394 -26.52 -23.40 -5.01
C ASP A 394 -25.74 -24.48 -5.76
N ALA A 395 -24.94 -25.28 -5.04
CA ALA A 395 -24.25 -26.43 -5.59
C ALA A 395 -25.24 -27.49 -6.12
N GLN A 396 -26.38 -27.69 -5.45
CA GLN A 396 -27.43 -28.59 -5.90
C GLN A 396 -28.08 -28.11 -7.21
N GLN A 397 -28.31 -26.81 -7.36
CA GLN A 397 -28.89 -26.23 -8.58
C GLN A 397 -28.00 -26.46 -9.81
N VAL A 398 -26.68 -26.48 -9.62
CA VAL A 398 -25.68 -26.69 -10.68
C VAL A 398 -25.29 -28.18 -10.81
N GLY A 399 -25.60 -28.99 -9.81
CA GLY A 399 -25.27 -30.41 -9.76
C GLY A 399 -23.78 -30.70 -9.55
N VAL A 400 -23.07 -29.89 -8.77
CA VAL A 400 -21.63 -30.02 -8.47
C VAL A 400 -21.39 -30.49 -7.04
N ARG A 401 -20.34 -31.30 -6.84
CA ARG A 401 -19.88 -31.77 -5.52
C ARG A 401 -18.47 -31.25 -5.21
N THR A 402 -18.11 -31.23 -3.94
CA THR A 402 -16.74 -30.91 -3.50
C THR A 402 -15.72 -31.78 -4.24
N GLY A 403 -14.62 -31.16 -4.69
CA GLY A 403 -13.55 -31.84 -5.43
C GLY A 403 -13.82 -32.02 -6.93
N GLN A 404 -14.96 -31.57 -7.43
CA GLN A 404 -15.22 -31.49 -8.87
C GLN A 404 -14.83 -30.12 -9.41
N HIS A 405 -14.42 -30.07 -10.68
CA HIS A 405 -14.21 -28.79 -11.35
C HIS A 405 -15.54 -28.16 -11.78
N VAL A 406 -15.57 -26.83 -11.74
CA VAL A 406 -16.69 -26.01 -12.22
C VAL A 406 -16.13 -24.82 -13.00
N HIS A 407 -16.87 -24.36 -14.01
CA HIS A 407 -16.62 -23.08 -14.65
C HIS A 407 -17.34 -21.98 -13.90
N VAL A 408 -16.59 -20.96 -13.49
CA VAL A 408 -17.11 -19.69 -12.99
C VAL A 408 -17.11 -18.72 -14.15
N GLU A 409 -18.29 -18.42 -14.67
CA GLU A 409 -18.46 -17.47 -15.76
C GLU A 409 -18.88 -16.11 -15.22
N THR A 410 -18.30 -15.03 -15.74
CA THR A 410 -18.54 -13.67 -15.24
C THR A 410 -19.04 -12.74 -16.36
N PRO A 411 -19.67 -11.60 -16.02
CA PRO A 411 -20.12 -10.60 -17.01
C PRO A 411 -19.04 -10.07 -17.95
N THR A 412 -17.76 -10.23 -17.59
CA THR A 412 -16.62 -9.83 -18.43
C THR A 412 -16.32 -10.82 -19.57
N GLY A 413 -17.03 -11.95 -19.62
CA GLY A 413 -16.78 -13.04 -20.57
C GLY A 413 -15.72 -14.03 -20.10
N ALA A 414 -15.12 -13.85 -18.92
CA ALA A 414 -14.18 -14.82 -18.37
C ALA A 414 -14.88 -16.13 -17.98
N GLN A 415 -14.19 -17.25 -18.22
CA GLN A 415 -14.59 -18.59 -17.80
C GLN A 415 -13.44 -19.22 -17.00
N LEU A 416 -13.56 -19.22 -15.67
CA LEU A 416 -12.49 -19.68 -14.78
C LEU A 416 -12.74 -21.13 -14.38
N LYS A 417 -11.77 -22.02 -14.61
CA LYS A 417 -11.85 -23.42 -14.17
C LYS A 417 -11.27 -23.59 -12.78
N VAL A 418 -12.12 -23.89 -11.80
CA VAL A 418 -11.72 -24.00 -10.39
C VAL A 418 -12.34 -25.21 -9.72
N MET A 419 -11.76 -25.65 -8.60
CA MET A 419 -12.29 -26.74 -7.79
C MET A 419 -13.48 -26.27 -6.94
N ALA A 420 -14.57 -27.02 -6.90
CA ALA A 420 -15.68 -26.71 -5.99
C ALA A 420 -15.37 -27.14 -4.55
N LEU A 421 -15.67 -26.27 -3.60
CA LEU A 421 -15.76 -26.57 -2.17
C LEU A 421 -17.18 -26.27 -1.69
N VAL A 422 -18.01 -27.31 -1.59
CA VAL A 422 -19.40 -27.17 -1.13
C VAL A 422 -19.41 -27.04 0.40
N THR A 423 -19.88 -25.91 0.92
CA THR A 423 -19.78 -25.57 2.34
C THR A 423 -20.86 -24.59 2.80
N PRO A 424 -21.40 -24.71 4.02
CA PRO A 424 -22.36 -23.76 4.57
C PRO A 424 -21.72 -22.43 5.04
N ARG A 425 -20.40 -22.25 4.88
CA ARG A 425 -19.68 -21.02 5.31
C ARG A 425 -20.06 -19.79 4.49
N VAL A 426 -20.46 -19.98 3.23
CA VAL A 426 -21.00 -18.91 2.38
C VAL A 426 -22.53 -18.99 2.34
N PRO A 427 -23.24 -17.85 2.39
CA PRO A 427 -24.70 -17.83 2.29
C PRO A 427 -25.18 -18.20 0.88
N VAL A 428 -26.46 -18.58 0.78
CA VAL A 428 -27.13 -18.82 -0.51
C VAL A 428 -27.05 -17.56 -1.38
N GLY A 429 -26.72 -17.74 -2.66
CA GLY A 429 -26.57 -16.65 -3.63
C GLY A 429 -25.20 -15.95 -3.60
N LEU A 430 -24.26 -16.41 -2.76
CA LEU A 430 -22.91 -15.88 -2.68
C LEU A 430 -21.86 -17.00 -2.83
N VAL A 431 -20.83 -16.71 -3.60
CA VAL A 431 -19.64 -17.54 -3.74
C VAL A 431 -18.39 -16.77 -3.36
N TRP A 432 -17.39 -17.49 -2.85
CA TRP A 432 -16.11 -16.90 -2.43
C TRP A 432 -14.93 -17.60 -3.13
N MET A 433 -13.95 -16.82 -3.57
CA MET A 433 -12.73 -17.33 -4.22
C MET A 433 -11.47 -16.66 -3.66
N PRO A 434 -10.36 -17.39 -3.43
CA PRO A 434 -9.10 -16.78 -3.02
C PRO A 434 -8.43 -16.05 -4.20
N PHE A 435 -7.72 -14.95 -3.97
CA PHE A 435 -7.03 -14.21 -5.06
C PHE A 435 -5.55 -14.58 -5.26
N HIS A 436 -5.02 -15.53 -4.49
CA HIS A 436 -3.58 -15.88 -4.46
C HIS A 436 -3.08 -16.72 -5.65
N PHE A 437 -3.96 -17.14 -6.55
CA PHE A 437 -3.62 -18.09 -7.59
C PHE A 437 -3.33 -17.39 -8.92
N GLY A 438 -2.50 -18.05 -9.71
CA GLY A 438 -2.07 -17.61 -11.04
C GLY A 438 -1.39 -18.77 -11.77
N GLY A 439 -1.14 -18.59 -13.06
CA GLY A 439 -0.53 -19.60 -13.90
C GLY A 439 -1.53 -20.44 -14.71
N TRP A 440 -2.84 -20.31 -14.50
CA TRP A 440 -3.84 -20.75 -15.49
C TRP A 440 -4.48 -19.54 -16.18
N TRP A 441 -4.96 -19.74 -17.40
CA TRP A 441 -5.69 -18.75 -18.17
C TRP A 441 -6.94 -19.36 -18.79
N MET A 442 -8.09 -19.15 -18.16
CA MET A 442 -9.40 -19.59 -18.65
C MET A 442 -9.42 -21.08 -19.01
N GLY A 443 -9.00 -21.92 -18.07
CA GLY A 443 -8.98 -23.37 -18.17
C GLY A 443 -7.68 -23.98 -18.70
N LYS A 444 -6.77 -23.16 -19.25
CA LYS A 444 -5.48 -23.61 -19.78
C LYS A 444 -4.35 -23.38 -18.77
N ASP A 445 -3.59 -24.42 -18.44
CA ASP A 445 -2.34 -24.29 -17.68
C ASP A 445 -1.28 -23.57 -18.53
N LEU A 446 -0.65 -22.54 -17.97
CA LEU A 446 0.40 -21.76 -18.60
C LEU A 446 1.81 -22.30 -18.36
N LEU A 447 1.95 -23.51 -17.81
CA LEU A 447 3.24 -24.12 -17.46
C LEU A 447 4.30 -23.99 -18.57
N GLU A 448 3.92 -24.24 -19.82
CA GLU A 448 4.85 -24.18 -20.97
C GLU A 448 5.34 -22.76 -21.30
N GLN A 449 4.69 -21.72 -20.77
CA GLN A 449 5.10 -20.33 -20.95
C GLN A 449 6.07 -19.85 -19.87
N TYR A 450 6.22 -20.60 -18.77
CA TYR A 450 7.25 -20.30 -17.78
C TYR A 450 8.63 -20.78 -18.25
N PRO A 451 9.71 -20.08 -17.88
CA PRO A 451 11.05 -20.65 -17.99
C PRO A 451 11.14 -22.01 -17.27
N GLN A 452 12.02 -22.89 -17.74
CA GLN A 452 12.19 -24.21 -17.15
C GLN A 452 12.55 -24.10 -15.65
N GLY A 453 11.75 -24.74 -14.80
CA GLY A 453 11.94 -24.74 -13.34
C GLY A 453 11.46 -23.47 -12.61
N ALA A 454 10.93 -22.48 -13.34
CA ALA A 454 10.48 -21.21 -12.76
C ALA A 454 8.99 -21.18 -12.36
N ALA A 455 8.19 -22.14 -12.82
CA ALA A 455 6.77 -22.17 -12.52
C ALA A 455 6.51 -22.47 -11.03
N PRO A 456 5.57 -21.79 -10.37
CA PRO A 456 5.15 -22.15 -9.01
C PRO A 456 4.67 -23.60 -8.95
N LEU A 457 4.89 -24.24 -7.79
CA LEU A 457 4.52 -25.65 -7.56
C LEU A 457 3.00 -25.83 -7.70
N VAL A 458 2.24 -24.89 -7.13
CA VAL A 458 0.78 -24.81 -7.25
C VAL A 458 0.41 -23.70 -8.24
N ARG A 459 -0.41 -24.05 -9.24
CA ARG A 459 -0.97 -23.12 -10.24
C ARG A 459 -2.48 -23.20 -10.23
N GLY A 460 -3.12 -22.14 -10.71
CA GLY A 460 -4.57 -22.09 -10.83
C GLY A 460 -5.05 -20.77 -11.44
N GLU A 461 -6.36 -20.61 -11.53
CA GLU A 461 -6.96 -19.39 -12.08
C GLU A 461 -6.72 -18.19 -11.18
N ALA A 462 -6.36 -17.06 -11.80
CA ALA A 462 -6.44 -15.78 -11.13
C ALA A 462 -7.90 -15.30 -11.15
N VAL A 463 -8.52 -15.15 -9.96
CA VAL A 463 -9.91 -14.66 -9.84
C VAL A 463 -10.10 -13.32 -10.55
N ASN A 464 -9.05 -12.49 -10.59
CA ASN A 464 -9.08 -11.17 -11.19
C ASN A 464 -9.17 -11.16 -12.73
N ILE A 465 -9.09 -12.33 -13.39
CA ILE A 465 -9.40 -12.49 -14.82
C ILE A 465 -10.87 -12.17 -15.09
N GLY A 466 -11.77 -12.56 -14.18
CA GLY A 466 -13.22 -12.36 -14.32
C GLY A 466 -13.81 -11.20 -13.51
N TRP A 467 -12.97 -10.28 -13.05
CA TRP A 467 -13.42 -9.24 -12.11
C TRP A 467 -14.05 -8.02 -12.77
N THR A 468 -14.93 -7.34 -12.03
CA THR A 468 -15.61 -6.11 -12.49
C THR A 468 -14.63 -4.98 -12.85
N TYR A 469 -15.10 -4.03 -13.66
CA TYR A 469 -14.39 -2.82 -14.03
C TYR A 469 -14.17 -1.86 -12.84
N GLY A 470 -15.01 -1.90 -11.79
CA GLY A 470 -15.15 -0.78 -10.84
C GLY A 470 -13.91 -0.28 -10.11
N TYR A 471 -13.97 1.00 -9.71
CA TYR A 471 -12.93 1.73 -9.01
C TYR A 471 -13.51 2.69 -7.94
N ASP A 472 -12.83 2.90 -6.83
CA ASP A 472 -13.18 3.91 -5.84
C ASP A 472 -13.14 5.33 -6.43
N ALA A 473 -14.15 6.14 -6.10
CA ALA A 473 -14.37 7.46 -6.70
C ALA A 473 -13.41 8.56 -6.23
N VAL A 474 -12.52 8.24 -5.29
CA VAL A 474 -11.48 9.15 -4.77
C VAL A 474 -10.09 8.64 -5.15
N THR A 475 -9.81 7.37 -4.88
CA THR A 475 -8.45 6.79 -4.90
C THR A 475 -8.14 5.94 -6.13
N MET A 476 -9.13 5.63 -6.98
CA MET A 476 -9.00 4.64 -8.07
C MET A 476 -8.64 3.23 -7.57
N MET A 477 -8.88 2.92 -6.30
CA MET A 477 -8.73 1.56 -5.79
C MET A 477 -9.75 0.64 -6.46
N GLN A 478 -9.30 -0.48 -7.02
CA GLN A 478 -10.15 -1.43 -7.73
C GLN A 478 -11.25 -2.03 -6.84
N GLU A 479 -12.45 -2.21 -7.37
CA GLU A 479 -13.62 -2.80 -6.70
C GLU A 479 -13.45 -4.32 -6.54
N THR A 480 -12.43 -4.79 -5.82
CA THR A 480 -12.03 -6.21 -5.75
C THR A 480 -12.90 -7.11 -4.86
N LYS A 481 -14.07 -6.64 -4.41
CA LYS A 481 -14.86 -7.33 -3.36
C LYS A 481 -16.26 -7.74 -3.76
N VAL A 482 -16.82 -7.18 -4.81
CA VAL A 482 -18.14 -7.56 -5.31
C VAL A 482 -18.12 -7.63 -6.83
N SER A 483 -18.59 -8.74 -7.36
CA SER A 483 -18.90 -8.95 -8.77
C SER A 483 -20.08 -9.92 -8.89
N LEU A 484 -20.47 -10.25 -10.11
CA LEU A 484 -21.47 -11.28 -10.39
C LEU A 484 -20.83 -12.45 -11.13
N CYS A 485 -21.40 -13.65 -10.95
CA CYS A 485 -21.04 -14.82 -11.72
C CYS A 485 -22.21 -15.79 -11.90
N ARG A 486 -21.99 -16.80 -12.74
CA ARG A 486 -22.77 -18.04 -12.78
C ARG A 486 -21.83 -19.23 -12.74
N LEU A 487 -22.34 -20.36 -12.28
CA LEU A 487 -21.60 -21.61 -12.23
C LEU A 487 -22.11 -22.54 -13.32
N VAL A 488 -21.18 -23.13 -14.07
CA VAL A 488 -21.47 -24.11 -15.12
C VAL A 488 -20.68 -25.38 -14.83
N ARG A 489 -21.38 -26.51 -14.75
CA ARG A 489 -20.75 -27.81 -14.55
C ARG A 489 -19.96 -28.21 -15.80
N LEU A 490 -18.73 -28.69 -15.57
CA LEU A 490 -17.84 -29.25 -16.60
C LEU A 490 -18.18 -30.69 -16.97
#